data_AF-A0A8J3X0I0-F1
#
_entry.id   AF-A0A8J3X0I0-F1
#
_cell.length_a   1.000
_cell.length_b   1.000
_cell.length_c   1.000
_cell.angle_alpha   90.00
_cell.angle_beta   90.00
_cell.angle_gamma   90.00
#
_symmetry.space_group_name_H-M   'P 1'
#
loop_
_entity.id
_entity.type
_entity.pdbx_description
1 polymer ?
#
loop_
_entity_poly.entity_id
_entity_poly.type
_entity_poly.pdbx_seq_one_letter_code
_entity_poly.pdbx_strand_id
1 'polypeptide(L)'
;MEGRGSTRAMINLEIVKSAVLPIPALSVQRSVARATYKGWEKMRAAIDACDRQLDLLAERRQALITAAVTGQIDVSTASGRGIED
;
A
#
# COMPACT_ATOMS: atom_id res chain seq x y z
N MET A 1 -13.92 -22.87 -17.96
CA MET A 1 -12.71 -22.04 -17.85
C MET A 1 -11.74 -22.79 -16.94
N GLU A 2 -11.00 -23.76 -17.50
CA GLU A 2 -10.01 -24.56 -16.77
C GLU A 2 -8.62 -24.16 -17.26
N GLY A 3 -7.82 -23.53 -16.41
CA GLY A 3 -6.39 -23.37 -16.66
C GLY A 3 -5.69 -24.68 -16.34
N ARG A 4 -5.48 -25.55 -17.34
CA ARG A 4 -4.65 -26.75 -17.17
C ARG A 4 -3.18 -26.37 -17.31
N GLY A 5 -2.49 -26.38 -16.18
CA GLY A 5 -1.10 -26.84 -16.02
C GLY A 5 0.00 -26.14 -16.83
N SER A 6 0.72 -25.23 -16.17
CA SER A 6 2.16 -25.10 -16.34
C SER A 6 2.73 -24.33 -15.13
N THR A 7 3.82 -24.84 -14.56
CA THR A 7 4.58 -24.29 -13.41
C THR A 7 5.05 -22.83 -13.62
N ARG A 8 4.86 -22.27 -14.83
CA ARG A 8 4.95 -20.83 -15.08
C ARG A 8 3.61 -20.36 -15.64
N ALA A 9 2.95 -19.45 -14.93
CA ALA A 9 1.81 -18.71 -15.46
C ALA A 9 2.29 -17.81 -16.61
N MET A 10 2.35 -18.36 -17.82
CA MET A 10 2.67 -17.63 -19.04
C MET A 10 1.36 -17.46 -19.81
N ILE A 11 0.96 -16.21 -20.03
CA ILE A 11 -0.20 -15.91 -20.86
C ILE A 11 0.16 -16.33 -22.30
N ASN A 12 -0.45 -17.39 -22.79
CA ASN A 12 -0.27 -17.85 -24.17
C ASN A 12 -0.93 -16.83 -25.13
N LEU A 13 -0.25 -16.51 -26.23
CA LEU A 13 -0.75 -15.57 -27.24
C LEU A 13 -2.12 -15.99 -27.82
N GLU A 14 -2.37 -17.29 -27.94
CA GLU A 14 -3.67 -17.82 -28.41
C GLU A 14 -4.80 -17.52 -27.42
N ILE A 15 -4.50 -17.54 -26.11
CA ILE A 15 -5.48 -17.15 -25.08
C ILE A 15 -5.84 -15.67 -25.23
N VAL A 16 -4.85 -14.80 -25.45
CA VAL A 16 -5.08 -13.35 -25.66
C VAL A 16 -5.91 -13.09 -26.91
N LYS A 17 -5.59 -13.76 -28.03
CA LYS A 17 -6.35 -13.61 -29.29
C LYS A 17 -7.80 -14.08 -29.18
N SER A 18 -8.05 -15.13 -28.41
CA SER A 18 -9.39 -15.69 -28.21
C SER A 18 -10.26 -14.91 -27.21
N ALA A 19 -9.70 -13.91 -26.52
CA ALA A 19 -10.42 -13.13 -25.54
C ALA A 19 -11.50 -12.26 -26.21
N VAL A 20 -12.77 -12.53 -25.88
CA VAL A 20 -13.89 -11.70 -26.32
C VAL A 20 -13.99 -10.49 -25.40
N LEU A 21 -13.73 -9.30 -25.96
CA LEU A 21 -13.84 -8.03 -25.24
C LEU A 21 -15.02 -7.21 -25.76
N PRO A 22 -15.91 -6.73 -24.87
CA PRO A 22 -16.91 -5.75 -25.27
C PRO A 22 -16.22 -4.42 -25.58
N ILE A 23 -16.45 -3.89 -26.78
CA ILE A 23 -15.92 -2.60 -27.22
C ILE A 23 -17.09 -1.60 -27.30
N PRO A 24 -17.45 -0.93 -26.19
CA PRO A 24 -18.53 0.06 -26.20
C PRO A 24 -18.08 1.34 -26.91
N ALA A 25 -19.00 2.28 -27.17
CA ALA A 25 -18.66 3.57 -27.77
C ALA A 25 -17.61 4.33 -26.94
N LEU A 26 -16.78 5.14 -27.62
CA LEU A 26 -15.68 5.87 -26.97
C LEU A 26 -16.13 6.80 -25.83
N SER A 27 -17.35 7.35 -25.91
CA SER A 27 -17.94 8.15 -24.83
C SER A 27 -18.11 7.34 -23.54
N VAL A 28 -18.61 6.11 -23.65
CA VAL A 28 -18.79 5.18 -22.53
C VAL A 28 -17.45 4.74 -21.99
N GLN A 29 -16.51 4.34 -22.86
CA GLN A 29 -15.15 3.97 -22.45
C GLN A 29 -14.49 5.07 -21.60
N ARG A 30 -14.56 6.32 -22.07
CA ARG A 30 -14.01 7.48 -21.35
C ARG A 30 -14.70 7.73 -20.00
N SER A 31 -16.03 7.60 -19.96
CA SER A 31 -16.79 7.81 -18.72
C SER A 31 -16.43 6.76 -17.65
N VAL A 32 -16.40 5.48 -18.05
CA VAL A 32 -15.99 4.37 -17.17
C VAL A 32 -14.55 4.57 -16.70
N ALA A 33 -13.61 4.83 -17.62
CA ALA A 33 -12.21 5.05 -17.29
C ALA A 33 -12.03 6.22 -16.31
N ARG A 34 -12.74 7.34 -16.51
CA ARG A 34 -12.66 8.49 -15.59
C ARG A 34 -13.20 8.15 -14.20
N ALA A 35 -14.31 7.43 -14.12
CA ALA A 35 -14.90 7.04 -12.86
C ALA A 35 -13.99 6.10 -12.06
N THR A 36 -13.39 5.10 -12.73
CA THR A 36 -12.45 4.17 -12.09
C THR A 36 -11.15 4.85 -11.68
N TYR A 37 -10.61 5.72 -12.54
CA TYR A 37 -9.36 6.43 -12.25
C TYR A 37 -9.50 7.33 -11.02
N LYS A 38 -10.62 8.04 -10.88
CA LYS A 38 -10.90 8.88 -9.70
C LYS A 38 -10.92 8.08 -8.40
N GLY A 39 -11.46 6.85 -8.42
CA GLY A 39 -11.44 5.95 -7.26
C GLY A 39 -10.02 5.46 -6.95
N TRP A 40 -9.31 5.07 -8.01
CA TRP A 40 -7.92 4.60 -7.94
C TRP A 40 -6.97 5.67 -7.38
N GLU A 41 -7.09 6.93 -7.82
CA GLU A 41 -6.27 8.05 -7.31
C GLU A 41 -6.45 8.27 -5.81
N LYS A 42 -7.68 8.18 -5.30
CA LYS A 42 -7.94 8.31 -3.86
C LYS A 42 -7.28 7.20 -3.05
N MET A 43 -7.39 5.95 -3.54
CA MET A 43 -6.73 4.82 -2.91
C MET A 43 -5.21 4.99 -2.93
N ARG A 44 -4.66 5.45 -4.06
CA ARG A 44 -3.22 5.68 -4.19
C ARG A 44 -2.73 6.75 -3.21
N ALA A 45 -3.44 7.88 -3.12
CA ALA A 45 -3.10 8.94 -2.18
C ALA A 45 -3.13 8.47 -0.71
N ALA A 46 -4.08 7.59 -0.36
CA ALA A 46 -4.15 7.00 0.98
C ALA A 46 -2.97 6.06 1.26
N ILE A 47 -2.61 5.20 0.30
CA ILE A 47 -1.43 4.32 0.40
C ILE A 47 -0.17 5.16 0.61
N ASP A 48 0.05 6.16 -0.25
CA ASP A 48 1.24 7.01 -0.16
C ASP A 48 1.29 7.79 1.18
N ALA A 49 0.14 8.13 1.77
CA ALA A 49 0.08 8.77 3.08
C ALA A 49 0.43 7.80 4.22
N CYS A 50 -0.05 6.55 4.17
CA CYS A 50 0.29 5.52 5.13
C CYS A 50 1.78 5.17 5.07
N ASP A 51 2.36 5.04 3.87
CA ASP A 51 3.78 4.76 3.71
C ASP A 51 4.64 5.87 4.34
N ARG A 52 4.31 7.14 4.08
CA ARG A 52 4.96 8.28 4.75
C ARG A 52 4.84 8.24 6.27
N GLN A 53 3.67 7.84 6.79
CA GLN A 53 3.49 7.71 8.24
C GLN A 53 4.36 6.60 8.83
N LEU A 54 4.50 5.47 8.13
CA LEU A 54 5.38 4.38 8.56
C LEU A 54 6.84 4.83 8.59
N ASP A 55 7.30 5.55 7.58
CA ASP A 55 8.66 6.10 7.54
C ASP A 55 8.92 7.05 8.72
N LEU A 56 8.01 8.00 8.95
CA LEU A 56 8.11 8.94 10.08
C LEU A 56 8.08 8.24 11.44
N LEU A 57 7.28 7.18 11.60
CA LEU A 57 7.24 6.38 12.82
C LEU A 57 8.54 5.61 13.03
N ALA A 58 9.14 5.09 11.96
CA ALA A 58 10.44 4.44 12.01
C ALA A 58 11.55 5.41 12.42
N GLU A 59 11.58 6.61 11.82
CA GLU A 59 12.51 7.69 12.19
C GLU A 59 12.33 8.11 13.65
N ARG A 60 11.09 8.35 14.08
CA ARG A 60 10.77 8.72 15.46
C ARG A 60 11.21 7.63 16.45
N ARG A 61 10.97 6.36 16.14
CA ARG A 61 11.42 5.24 16.97
C ARG A 61 12.93 5.25 17.11
N GLN A 62 13.66 5.45 16.00
CA GLN A 62 15.12 5.50 16.03
C GLN A 62 15.64 6.69 16.86
N ALA A 63 15.04 7.87 16.69
CA ALA A 63 15.38 9.07 17.46
C ALA A 63 15.11 8.86 18.97
N LEU A 64 13.97 8.27 19.34
CA LEU A 64 13.63 7.96 20.73
C LEU A 64 14.60 6.97 21.36
N ILE A 65 14.98 5.90 20.64
CA ILE A 65 16.00 4.95 21.11
C ILE A 65 17.33 5.68 21.32
N THR A 66 17.74 6.52 20.37
CA THR A 66 19.00 7.27 20.45
C THR A 66 18.99 8.22 21.65
N ALA A 67 17.90 8.95 21.86
CA ALA A 67 17.75 9.86 23.00
C ALA A 67 17.76 9.10 24.34
N ALA A 68 17.13 7.93 24.41
CA ALA A 68 17.17 7.07 25.59
C ALA A 68 18.59 6.55 25.89
N VAL A 69 19.31 6.04 24.88
CA VAL A 69 20.66 5.48 25.05
C VAL A 69 21.69 6.56 25.36
N THR A 70 21.50 7.78 24.85
CA THR A 70 22.35 8.94 25.16
C THR A 70 21.96 9.63 26.47
N GLY A 71 20.96 9.11 27.20
CA GLY A 71 20.51 9.68 28.48
C GLY A 71 19.79 11.03 28.35
N GLN A 72 19.40 11.44 27.14
CA GLN A 72 18.60 12.64 26.88
C GLN A 72 17.13 12.45 27.28
N ILE A 73 16.67 11.20 27.40
CA ILE A 73 15.35 10.84 27.93
C ILE A 73 15.55 9.80 29.02
N ASP A 74 14.94 10.04 30.19
CA ASP A 74 14.90 9.08 31.28
C ASP A 74 13.85 8.00 30.99
N VAL A 75 14.34 6.81 30.66
CA VAL A 75 13.51 5.63 30.38
C VAL A 75 12.85 5.04 31.62
N SER A 76 13.34 5.34 32.83
CA SER A 76 12.79 4.80 34.08
C SER A 76 11.46 5.45 34.48
N THR A 77 11.30 6.74 34.20
CA THR A 77 10.05 7.50 34.36
C THR A 77 9.10 7.37 33.17
N ALA A 78 9.62 7.10 31.96
CA ALA A 78 8.80 6.93 30.76
C ALA A 78 8.16 5.53 30.62
N SER A 79 8.80 4.49 31.15
CA SER A 79 8.14 3.21 31.39
C SER A 79 7.15 3.43 32.53
N GLY A 80 5.84 3.30 32.30
CA GLY A 80 4.76 3.53 33.27
C GLY A 80 4.79 2.69 34.57
N ARG A 81 5.94 2.15 34.96
CA ARG A 81 6.26 1.57 36.27
C ARG A 81 6.52 2.62 37.36
N GLY A 82 6.60 3.91 37.02
CA GLY A 82 6.76 5.01 37.99
C GLY A 82 5.46 5.55 38.59
N ILE A 83 4.32 4.86 38.44
CA ILE A 83 3.01 5.28 38.98
C ILE A 83 2.73 4.65 40.37
N GLU A 84 3.61 3.79 40.86
CA GLU A 84 3.48 3.17 42.19
C GLU A 84 4.62 3.65 43.10
N ASP A 85 4.40 4.82 43.72
CA ASP A 85 4.70 5.16 45.13
C ASP A 85 4.19 6.58 45.44
#